data_AF-A0A4Z0R1B5-F1
#
_entry.id   AF-A0A4Z0R1B5-F1
#
_cell.length_a   1.000
_cell.length_b   1.000
_cell.length_c   1.000
_cell.angle_alpha   90.00
_cell.angle_beta   90.00
_cell.angle_gamma   90.00
#
_symmetry.space_group_name_H-M   'P 1'
#
loop_
_entity.id
_entity.type
_entity.pdbx_description
1 polymer ?
#
loop_
_entity_poly.entity_id
_entity_poly.type
_entity_poly.pdbx_seq_one_letter_code
_entity_poly.pdbx_strand_id
1 'polypeptide(L)'
;MSWDIKNRNWSGTIVTISTAIFAFVSIVSSFITVNTWQNQREAARPYFTFKESPSVQLTDRLSFEFKFNNVGVHPATNLSSRSIVFDENLLREPTLVHDYTVVNDIPRDTNTSLLLSIKNPSSLQANFNPQFVVICLSYADPIARKKYTQTIYTKWAGVIAQKPQPLIHVEASQKPLIVNYLEFHHLLSS
;
A
#
# COMPACT_ATOMS: atom_id res chain seq x y z
N MET A 1 5.95 -14.19 80.74
CA MET A 1 5.51 -13.37 79.60
C MET A 1 5.80 -14.17 78.34
N SER A 2 4.85 -15.02 77.94
CA SER A 2 5.02 -15.98 76.84
C SER A 2 4.82 -15.27 75.51
N TRP A 3 5.88 -15.21 74.70
CA TRP A 3 5.80 -14.72 73.33
C TRP A 3 5.19 -15.82 72.46
N ASP A 4 3.87 -15.75 72.29
CA ASP A 4 3.14 -16.59 71.36
C ASP A 4 3.34 -16.04 69.93
N ILE A 5 4.53 -16.28 69.36
CA ILE A 5 4.80 -16.05 67.94
C ILE A 5 4.11 -17.20 67.19
N LYS A 6 2.81 -17.01 66.97
CA LYS A 6 1.95 -17.70 66.01
C LYS A 6 2.79 -18.26 64.86
N ASN A 7 2.83 -19.59 64.72
CA ASN A 7 3.42 -20.32 63.60
C ASN A 7 2.84 -19.81 62.26
N ARG A 8 3.42 -18.73 61.74
CA ARG A 8 3.04 -18.13 60.47
C ARG A 8 3.51 -19.10 59.40
N ASN A 9 2.58 -19.54 58.55
CA ASN A 9 2.78 -20.58 57.55
C ASN A 9 3.79 -20.12 56.48
N TRP A 10 5.08 -20.14 56.80
CA TRP A 10 6.18 -19.63 55.97
C TRP A 10 6.25 -20.36 54.63
N SER A 11 6.06 -21.67 54.64
CA SER A 11 5.95 -22.49 53.43
C SER A 11 4.78 -22.05 52.54
N GLY A 12 3.58 -21.86 53.11
CA GLY A 12 2.41 -21.40 52.37
C GLY A 12 2.60 -19.99 51.79
N THR A 13 3.30 -19.11 52.49
CA THR A 13 3.60 -17.75 52.02
C THR A 13 4.59 -17.78 50.83
N ILE A 14 5.64 -18.60 50.92
CA ILE A 14 6.62 -18.79 49.84
C ILE A 14 5.94 -19.36 48.60
N VAL A 15 5.14 -20.43 48.75
CA VAL A 15 4.39 -21.03 47.65
C VAL A 15 3.46 -20.01 47.01
N THR A 16 2.73 -19.22 47.80
CA THR A 16 1.82 -18.18 47.28
C THR A 16 2.57 -17.11 46.47
N ILE A 17 3.73 -16.65 46.95
CA ILE A 17 4.56 -15.67 46.22
C ILE A 17 5.08 -16.28 44.92
N SER A 18 5.58 -17.52 44.94
CA SER A 18 6.03 -18.21 43.72
C SER A 18 4.88 -18.36 42.72
N THR A 19 3.70 -18.80 43.15
CA THR A 19 2.50 -18.89 42.30
C THR A 19 2.10 -17.52 41.73
N ALA A 20 2.18 -16.45 42.51
CA ALA A 20 1.89 -15.10 42.04
C ALA A 20 2.87 -14.63 40.96
N ILE A 21 4.17 -14.92 41.12
CA ILE A 21 5.20 -14.63 40.11
C ILE A 21 4.91 -15.43 38.83
N PHE A 22 4.61 -16.73 38.95
CA PHE A 22 4.26 -17.55 37.78
C PHE A 22 3.02 -17.03 37.07
N ALA A 23 1.97 -16.68 37.81
CA ALA A 23 0.76 -16.10 37.24
C ALA A 23 1.06 -14.79 36.49
N PHE A 24 1.87 -13.92 37.06
CA PHE A 24 2.29 -12.67 36.42
C PHE A 24 3.07 -12.93 35.13
N VAL A 25 4.06 -13.84 35.16
CA VAL A 25 4.83 -14.22 33.97
C VAL A 25 3.92 -14.81 32.88
N SER A 26 2.95 -15.66 33.25
CA SER A 26 1.98 -16.21 32.30
C SER A 26 1.11 -15.14 31.65
N ILE A 27 0.68 -14.13 32.40
CA ILE A 27 -0.09 -13.00 31.85
C ILE A 27 0.76 -12.22 30.85
N VAL A 28 1.99 -11.85 31.21
CA VAL A 28 2.90 -11.12 30.33
C VAL A 28 3.21 -11.92 29.07
N SER A 29 3.50 -13.22 29.21
CA SER A 29 3.77 -14.10 28.08
C SER A 29 2.55 -14.20 27.14
N SER A 30 1.36 -14.41 27.68
CA SER A 30 0.13 -14.45 26.90
C SER A 30 -0.11 -13.13 26.15
N PHE A 31 0.12 -11.98 26.81
CA PHE A 31 0.01 -10.68 26.18
C PHE A 31 0.98 -10.51 25.00
N ILE A 32 2.25 -10.89 25.16
CA ILE A 32 3.25 -10.84 24.08
C ILE A 32 2.84 -11.76 22.94
N THR A 33 2.38 -12.97 23.24
CA THR A 33 1.93 -13.93 22.22
C THR A 33 0.77 -13.38 21.41
N VAL A 34 -0.24 -12.79 22.04
CA VAL A 34 -1.39 -12.20 21.35
C VAL A 34 -0.96 -11.05 20.45
N ASN A 35 -0.12 -10.13 20.94
CA ASN A 35 0.39 -9.01 20.14
C ASN A 35 1.24 -9.48 18.97
N THR A 36 2.11 -10.47 19.18
CA THR A 36 2.97 -11.02 18.13
C THR A 36 2.11 -11.67 17.03
N TRP A 37 1.09 -12.43 17.43
CA TRP A 37 0.16 -13.06 16.49
C TRP A 37 -0.63 -12.02 15.68
N GLN A 38 -1.10 -10.94 16.31
CA GLN A 38 -1.77 -9.85 15.61
C GLN A 38 -0.83 -9.15 14.61
N ASN A 39 0.39 -8.80 15.03
CA ASN A 39 1.38 -8.16 14.16
C ASN A 39 1.75 -9.05 12.95
N GLN A 40 1.90 -10.36 13.17
CA GLN A 40 2.16 -11.32 12.09
C GLN A 40 1.00 -11.39 11.09
N ARG A 41 -0.25 -11.40 11.57
CA ARG A 41 -1.43 -11.37 10.70
C ARG A 41 -1.50 -10.09 9.87
N GLU A 42 -1.12 -8.94 10.44
CA GLU A 42 -1.12 -7.68 9.70
C GLU A 42 0.05 -7.56 8.73
N ALA A 43 1.23 -8.10 9.07
CA ALA A 43 2.38 -8.16 8.17
C ALA A 43 2.16 -9.11 6.99
N ALA A 44 1.29 -10.11 7.15
CA ALA A 44 0.92 -11.06 6.10
C ALA A 44 -0.07 -10.51 5.06
N ARG A 45 -0.58 -9.28 5.25
CA ARG A 45 -1.57 -8.65 4.37
C ARG A 45 -1.09 -8.59 2.91
N PRO A 46 -2.01 -8.56 1.92
CA PRO A 46 -1.63 -8.35 0.53
C PRO A 46 -0.97 -6.98 0.36
N TYR A 47 0.06 -6.91 -0.48
CA TYR A 47 0.75 -5.67 -0.81
C TYR A 47 1.27 -5.74 -2.24
N PHE A 48 1.01 -4.71 -3.04
CA PHE A 48 1.38 -4.71 -4.44
C PHE A 48 2.66 -3.92 -4.67
N THR A 49 3.62 -4.51 -5.37
CA THR A 49 4.84 -3.82 -5.81
C THR A 49 4.99 -3.90 -7.32
N PHE A 50 5.84 -3.04 -7.88
CA PHE A 50 6.22 -3.18 -9.28
C PHE A 50 7.11 -4.41 -9.43
N LYS A 51 6.70 -5.32 -10.31
CA LYS A 51 7.53 -6.47 -10.69
C LYS A 51 8.66 -6.04 -11.62
N GLU A 52 8.33 -5.16 -12.54
CA GLU A 52 9.23 -4.59 -13.55
C GLU A 52 9.05 -3.08 -13.55
N SER A 53 10.08 -2.34 -13.98
CA SER A 53 9.96 -0.91 -14.22
C SER A 53 8.79 -0.64 -15.17
N PRO A 54 7.91 0.34 -14.87
CA PRO A 54 6.78 0.66 -15.74
C PRO A 54 7.24 0.94 -17.17
N SER A 55 6.57 0.33 -18.15
CA SER A 55 6.93 0.48 -19.56
C SER A 55 6.14 1.64 -20.17
N VAL A 56 6.82 2.47 -20.96
CA VAL A 56 6.20 3.60 -21.67
C VAL A 56 6.34 3.33 -23.16
N GLN A 57 5.20 3.19 -23.83
CA GLN A 57 5.15 2.94 -25.28
C GLN A 57 4.55 4.15 -25.98
N LEU A 58 5.24 4.60 -27.04
CA LEU A 58 4.85 5.73 -27.87
C LEU A 58 4.85 5.29 -29.34
N THR A 59 3.83 4.51 -29.72
CA THR A 59 3.62 4.07 -31.11
C THR A 59 2.52 4.92 -31.74
N ASP A 60 1.24 4.54 -31.54
CA ASP A 60 0.08 5.31 -32.04
C ASP A 60 -0.61 6.12 -30.92
N ARG A 61 -0.40 5.71 -29.67
CA ARG A 61 -0.94 6.31 -28.46
C ARG A 61 0.11 6.23 -27.37
N LEU A 62 0.11 7.21 -26.47
CA LEU A 62 0.91 7.14 -25.26
C LEU A 62 0.26 6.11 -24.33
N SER A 63 0.97 5.01 -24.09
CA SER A 63 0.52 3.95 -23.20
C SER A 63 1.54 3.68 -22.10
N PHE A 64 1.03 3.56 -20.87
CA PHE A 64 1.78 3.19 -19.69
C PHE A 64 1.36 1.79 -19.26
N GLU A 65 2.30 0.87 -19.19
CA GLU A 65 2.06 -0.47 -18.67
C GLU A 65 2.70 -0.61 -17.29
N PHE A 66 1.88 -0.99 -16.31
CA PHE A 66 2.31 -1.27 -14.96
C PHE A 66 2.08 -2.74 -14.65
N LYS A 67 3.14 -3.45 -14.29
CA LYS A 67 3.05 -4.85 -13.86
C LYS A 67 3.23 -4.91 -12.36
N PHE A 68 2.18 -5.32 -11.67
CA PHE A 68 2.15 -5.48 -10.23
C PHE A 68 2.31 -6.94 -9.84
N ASN A 69 2.95 -7.20 -8.71
CA ASN A 69 2.94 -8.48 -8.01
C ASN A 69 2.44 -8.31 -6.58
N ASN A 70 1.66 -9.27 -6.10
CA ASN A 70 1.32 -9.35 -4.68
C ASN A 70 2.46 -10.04 -3.93
N VAL A 71 3.19 -9.27 -3.12
CA VAL A 71 4.30 -9.78 -2.27
C VAL A 71 3.83 -10.17 -0.86
N GLY A 72 2.55 -9.95 -0.55
CA GLY A 72 1.94 -10.38 0.69
C GLY A 72 1.72 -11.91 0.73
N VAL A 73 1.48 -12.43 1.94
CA VAL A 73 1.20 -13.87 2.12
C VAL A 73 -0.25 -14.17 1.74
N HIS A 74 -1.17 -13.28 2.08
CA HIS A 74 -2.59 -13.43 1.78
C HIS A 74 -2.90 -13.06 0.31
N PRO A 75 -3.90 -13.70 -0.32
CA PRO A 75 -4.39 -13.29 -1.62
C PRO A 75 -5.13 -11.95 -1.52
N ALA A 76 -5.10 -11.17 -2.59
CA ALA A 76 -5.93 -9.98 -2.74
C ALA A 76 -7.17 -10.31 -3.57
N THR A 77 -8.31 -9.74 -3.22
CA THR A 77 -9.58 -9.91 -3.93
C THR A 77 -10.20 -8.55 -4.24
N ASN A 78 -11.08 -8.49 -5.25
CA ASN A 78 -11.76 -7.25 -5.66
C ASN A 78 -10.78 -6.09 -5.92
N LEU A 79 -9.67 -6.36 -6.63
CA LEU A 79 -8.70 -5.31 -6.93
C LEU A 79 -9.34 -4.30 -7.89
N SER A 80 -9.48 -3.07 -7.42
CA SER A 80 -9.83 -1.91 -8.23
C SER A 80 -8.65 -0.95 -8.26
N SER A 81 -8.47 -0.29 -9.40
CA SER A 81 -7.44 0.70 -9.64
C SER A 81 -8.10 1.94 -10.22
N ARG A 82 -7.86 3.08 -9.60
CA ARG A 82 -8.17 4.40 -10.15
C ARG A 82 -6.86 5.08 -10.51
N SER A 83 -6.64 5.31 -11.78
CA SER A 83 -5.43 5.96 -12.29
C SER A 83 -5.73 7.36 -12.75
N ILE A 84 -4.90 8.31 -12.32
CA ILE A 84 -5.08 9.74 -12.53
C ILE A 84 -3.79 10.29 -13.13
N VAL A 85 -3.90 10.95 -14.27
CA VAL A 85 -2.76 11.57 -14.96
C VAL A 85 -3.00 13.07 -15.08
N PHE A 86 -2.00 13.87 -14.70
CA PHE A 86 -2.06 15.33 -14.76
C PHE A 86 -0.67 15.93 -14.98
N ASP A 87 -0.63 17.19 -15.43
CA ASP A 87 0.62 17.90 -15.74
C ASP A 87 1.42 18.23 -14.46
N GLU A 88 2.76 18.27 -14.56
CA GLU A 88 3.62 18.59 -13.43
C GLU A 88 3.33 19.98 -12.82
N ASN A 89 2.86 20.95 -13.61
CA ASN A 89 2.60 22.29 -13.12
C ASN A 89 1.31 22.38 -12.27
N LEU A 90 0.46 21.34 -12.23
CA LEU A 90 -0.77 21.30 -11.43
C LEU A 90 -1.79 22.42 -11.73
N LEU A 91 -1.67 23.10 -12.88
CA LEU A 91 -2.50 24.26 -13.23
C LEU A 91 -3.83 23.91 -13.93
N ARG A 92 -3.95 22.68 -14.43
CA ARG A 92 -5.08 22.23 -15.26
C ARG A 92 -5.79 21.06 -14.60
N GLU A 93 -7.01 20.77 -15.03
CA GLU A 93 -7.72 19.55 -14.68
C GLU A 93 -6.96 18.28 -15.13
N PRO A 94 -7.21 17.12 -14.52
CA PRO A 94 -6.53 15.87 -14.86
C PRO A 94 -6.76 15.50 -16.32
N THR A 95 -5.66 15.22 -17.02
CA THR A 95 -5.63 14.77 -18.41
C THR A 95 -6.36 13.44 -18.60
N LEU A 96 -6.30 12.55 -17.61
CA LEU A 96 -6.97 11.26 -17.64
C LEU A 96 -7.36 10.83 -16.23
N VAL A 97 -8.59 10.36 -16.08
CA VAL A 97 -9.04 9.55 -14.95
C VAL A 97 -9.56 8.24 -15.52
N HIS A 98 -8.95 7.13 -15.11
CA HIS A 98 -9.28 5.80 -15.61
C HIS A 98 -9.48 4.83 -14.45
N ASP A 99 -10.66 4.21 -14.40
CA ASP A 99 -11.00 3.18 -13.44
C ASP A 99 -10.89 1.80 -14.10
N TYR A 100 -10.20 0.89 -13.43
CA TYR A 100 -9.99 -0.48 -13.86
C TYR A 100 -10.30 -1.42 -12.69
N THR A 101 -11.04 -2.50 -12.92
CA THR A 101 -11.36 -3.48 -11.88
C THR A 101 -11.01 -4.88 -12.37
N VAL A 102 -10.28 -5.62 -11.54
CA VAL A 102 -9.99 -7.04 -11.72
C VAL A 102 -10.98 -7.83 -10.87
N VAL A 103 -11.73 -8.71 -11.54
CA VAL A 103 -12.78 -9.53 -10.91
C VAL A 103 -12.20 -10.76 -10.20
N ASN A 104 -11.01 -11.21 -10.61
CA ASN A 104 -10.40 -12.43 -10.08
C ASN A 104 -9.58 -12.16 -8.82
N ASP A 105 -9.47 -13.18 -7.99
CA ASP A 105 -8.51 -13.23 -6.88
C ASP A 105 -7.09 -13.19 -7.43
N ILE A 106 -6.20 -12.46 -6.75
CA ILE A 106 -4.78 -12.34 -7.07
C ILE A 106 -4.00 -13.04 -5.95
N PRO A 107 -3.61 -14.31 -6.18
CA PRO A 107 -2.79 -15.05 -5.24
C PRO A 107 -1.45 -14.37 -5.00
N ARG A 108 -0.76 -14.82 -3.96
CA ARG A 108 0.64 -14.48 -3.71
C ARG A 108 1.47 -14.77 -4.98
N ASP A 109 2.44 -13.89 -5.25
CA ASP A 109 3.41 -14.00 -6.35
C ASP A 109 2.77 -14.06 -7.76
N THR A 110 1.48 -13.72 -7.88
CA THR A 110 0.79 -13.61 -9.17
C THR A 110 0.94 -12.20 -9.74
N ASN A 111 1.04 -12.11 -11.08
CA ASN A 111 1.21 -10.84 -11.78
C ASN A 111 -0.14 -10.29 -12.22
N THR A 112 -0.32 -8.98 -12.07
CA THR A 112 -1.46 -8.25 -12.63
C THR A 112 -0.94 -7.06 -13.41
N SER A 113 -1.35 -6.93 -14.67
CA SER A 113 -0.96 -5.79 -15.51
C SER A 113 -2.09 -4.77 -15.58
N LEU A 114 -1.74 -3.50 -15.46
CA LEU A 114 -2.60 -2.35 -15.69
C LEU A 114 -2.05 -1.60 -16.90
N LEU A 115 -2.88 -1.44 -17.94
CA LEU A 115 -2.54 -0.69 -19.13
C LEU A 115 -3.34 0.61 -19.14
N LEU A 116 -2.65 1.75 -19.09
CA LEU A 116 -3.26 3.07 -19.24
C LEU A 116 -2.93 3.60 -20.63
N SER A 117 -3.94 3.90 -21.42
CA SER A 117 -3.76 4.49 -22.75
C SER A 117 -4.38 5.88 -22.81
N ILE A 118 -3.55 6.90 -23.04
CA ILE A 118 -4.01 8.25 -23.27
C ILE A 118 -4.29 8.41 -24.77
N LYS A 119 -5.57 8.62 -25.12
CA LYS A 119 -5.94 8.94 -26.51
C LYS A 119 -5.39 10.33 -26.82
N ASN A 120 -4.53 10.41 -27.83
CA ASN A 120 -3.99 11.68 -28.29
C ASN A 120 -5.04 12.39 -29.15
N PRO A 121 -5.50 13.62 -28.82
CA PRO A 121 -6.43 14.35 -29.66
C PRO A 121 -5.80 14.88 -30.95
N SER A 122 -4.48 14.99 -31.07
CA SER A 122 -3.86 15.59 -32.26
C SER A 122 -2.40 15.18 -32.41
N SER A 123 -2.13 14.40 -33.47
CA SER A 123 -0.85 14.24 -34.19
C SER A 123 0.46 14.17 -33.38
N LEU A 124 1.12 13.01 -33.46
CA LEU A 124 2.53 12.61 -33.27
C LEU A 124 3.69 13.64 -33.37
N GLN A 125 3.50 14.92 -33.05
CA GLN A 125 4.52 15.95 -33.07
C GLN A 125 4.45 16.76 -31.77
N ALA A 126 5.64 17.02 -31.23
CA ALA A 126 5.96 17.87 -30.07
C ALA A 126 5.91 17.19 -28.69
N ASN A 127 7.12 17.03 -28.13
CA ASN A 127 7.47 16.96 -26.71
C ASN A 127 6.29 16.91 -25.74
N PHE A 128 6.03 15.72 -25.19
CA PHE A 128 5.17 15.60 -24.02
C PHE A 128 5.87 16.27 -22.84
N ASN A 129 5.15 17.17 -22.17
CA ASN A 129 5.60 17.76 -20.92
C ASN A 129 5.64 16.69 -19.81
N PRO A 130 6.43 16.92 -18.76
CA PRO A 130 6.40 16.08 -17.57
C PRO A 130 4.99 15.98 -16.97
N GLN A 131 4.63 14.76 -16.57
CA GLN A 131 3.32 14.45 -16.00
C GLN A 131 3.48 13.61 -14.74
N PHE A 132 2.56 13.80 -13.81
CA PHE A 132 2.37 12.88 -12.70
C PHE A 132 1.35 11.82 -13.09
N VAL A 133 1.65 10.59 -12.69
CA VAL A 133 0.75 9.43 -12.82
C VAL A 133 0.55 8.87 -11.42
N VAL A 134 -0.68 8.95 -10.93
CA VAL A 134 -1.08 8.48 -9.61
C VAL A 134 -2.00 7.29 -9.78
N ILE A 135 -1.67 6.18 -9.11
CA ILE A 135 -2.44 4.94 -9.17
C ILE A 135 -2.95 4.63 -7.76
N CYS A 136 -4.26 4.71 -7.59
CA CYS A 136 -4.95 4.36 -6.35
C CYS A 136 -5.49 2.93 -6.47
N LEU A 137 -4.86 1.98 -5.78
CA LEU A 137 -5.30 0.60 -5.69
C LEU A 137 -6.19 0.43 -4.46
N SER A 138 -7.31 -0.28 -4.61
CA SER A 138 -8.18 -0.70 -3.51
C SER A 138 -8.48 -2.18 -3.66
N TYR A 139 -8.26 -2.95 -2.59
CA TYR A 139 -8.38 -4.40 -2.59
C TYR A 139 -8.81 -4.91 -1.21
N ALA A 140 -9.30 -6.14 -1.16
CA ALA A 140 -9.71 -6.79 0.08
C ALA A 140 -8.87 -8.04 0.37
N ASP A 141 -8.52 -8.21 1.64
CA ASP A 141 -7.95 -9.44 2.17
C ASP A 141 -9.08 -10.36 2.64
N PRO A 142 -9.31 -11.51 1.98
CA PRO A 142 -10.40 -12.42 2.35
C PRO A 142 -10.11 -13.16 3.67
N ILE A 143 -8.83 -13.27 4.07
CA ILE A 143 -8.40 -13.96 5.29
C ILE A 143 -8.54 -13.03 6.50
N ALA A 144 -8.09 -11.78 6.38
CA ALA A 144 -8.25 -10.78 7.44
C ALA A 144 -9.64 -10.10 7.43
N ARG A 145 -10.43 -10.26 6.36
CA ARG A 145 -11.72 -9.58 6.12
C ARG A 145 -11.61 -8.05 6.24
N LYS A 146 -10.47 -7.51 5.80
CA LYS A 146 -10.17 -6.07 5.82
C LYS A 146 -9.99 -5.56 4.39
N LYS A 147 -10.41 -4.32 4.14
CA LYS A 147 -10.11 -3.59 2.91
C LYS A 147 -8.85 -2.76 3.11
N TYR A 148 -8.06 -2.66 2.05
CA TYR A 148 -6.81 -1.93 2.01
C TYR A 148 -6.78 -1.02 0.79
N THR A 149 -6.14 0.12 0.95
CA THR A 149 -5.90 1.10 -0.11
C THR A 149 -4.41 1.38 -0.20
N GLN A 150 -3.90 1.47 -1.42
CA GLN A 150 -2.50 1.75 -1.68
C GLN A 150 -2.41 2.75 -2.83
N THR A 151 -1.78 3.89 -2.57
CA THR A 151 -1.55 4.91 -3.59
C THR A 151 -0.09 4.94 -4.01
N ILE A 152 0.13 4.83 -5.32
CA ILE A 152 1.45 4.85 -5.92
C ILE A 152 1.60 6.15 -6.70
N TYR A 153 2.62 6.93 -6.36
CA TYR A 153 2.91 8.21 -6.99
C TYR A 153 4.12 8.04 -7.90
N THR A 154 3.92 8.31 -9.19
CA THR A 154 4.98 8.26 -10.20
C THR A 154 5.01 9.55 -11.01
N LYS A 155 6.21 9.89 -11.49
CA LYS A 155 6.47 11.02 -12.36
C LYS A 155 7.05 10.50 -13.66
N TRP A 156 6.53 11.00 -14.76
CA TRP A 156 7.06 10.80 -16.09
C TRP A 156 7.67 12.10 -16.58
N ALA A 157 8.93 12.09 -16.99
CA ALA A 157 9.61 13.28 -17.50
C ALA A 157 9.21 13.67 -18.93
N GLY A 158 8.27 12.93 -19.53
CA GLY A 158 7.81 13.18 -20.89
C GLY A 158 8.72 12.57 -21.96
N VAL A 159 8.77 13.22 -23.11
CA VAL A 159 9.58 12.78 -24.26
C VAL A 159 10.73 13.77 -24.47
N ILE A 160 11.97 13.27 -24.37
CA ILE A 160 13.18 14.06 -24.60
C ILE A 160 13.86 13.47 -25.83
N ALA A 161 14.15 14.32 -26.83
CA ALA A 161 14.80 13.91 -28.08
C ALA A 161 14.11 12.70 -28.77
N GLN A 162 12.77 12.73 -28.86
CA GLN A 162 11.92 11.67 -29.44
C GLN A 162 11.97 10.32 -28.70
N LYS A 163 12.62 10.24 -27.54
CA LYS A 163 12.65 9.03 -26.70
C LYS A 163 11.78 9.23 -25.46
N PRO A 164 10.80 8.33 -25.20
CA PRO A 164 10.04 8.37 -23.96
C PRO A 164 10.98 8.10 -22.79
N GLN A 165 10.94 8.98 -21.79
CA GLN A 165 11.68 8.78 -20.56
C GLN A 165 11.00 7.71 -19.69
N PRO A 166 11.74 7.01 -18.81
CA PRO A 166 11.14 6.07 -17.88
C PRO A 166 10.24 6.79 -16.87
N LEU A 167 9.28 6.06 -16.30
CA LEU A 167 8.59 6.50 -15.10
C LEU A 167 9.49 6.31 -13.88
N ILE A 168 9.51 7.32 -13.02
CA ILE A 168 10.22 7.29 -11.74
C ILE A 168 9.23 7.50 -10.60
N HIS A 169 9.62 7.08 -9.40
CA HIS A 169 8.85 7.43 -8.20
C HIS A 169 8.92 8.92 -7.92
N VAL A 170 7.82 9.48 -7.45
CA VAL A 170 7.75 10.89 -7.04
C VAL A 170 8.64 11.12 -5.82
N GLU A 171 9.36 12.25 -5.82
CA GLU A 171 10.16 12.67 -4.68
C GLU A 171 9.29 13.01 -3.45
N ALA A 172 9.82 12.77 -2.25
CA ALA A 172 9.10 13.04 -1.01
C ALA A 172 8.63 14.51 -0.87
N SER A 173 9.41 15.44 -1.42
CA SER A 173 9.11 16.88 -1.47
C SER A 173 7.88 17.23 -2.32
N GLN A 174 7.63 16.47 -3.39
CA GLN A 174 6.56 16.73 -4.35
C GLN A 174 5.23 16.09 -3.93
N LYS A 175 5.27 15.03 -3.10
CA LYS A 175 4.08 14.34 -2.60
C LYS A 175 3.00 15.24 -1.99
N PRO A 176 3.30 16.19 -1.07
CA PRO A 176 2.26 17.04 -0.50
C PRO A 176 1.55 17.91 -1.54
N LEU A 177 2.27 18.38 -2.58
CA LEU A 177 1.68 19.17 -3.66
C LEU A 177 0.65 18.36 -4.44
N ILE A 178 0.99 17.11 -4.75
CA ILE A 178 0.09 16.19 -5.45
C ILE A 178 -1.14 15.87 -4.60
N VAL A 179 -0.97 15.59 -3.31
CA VAL A 179 -2.10 15.27 -2.41
C VAL A 179 -3.06 16.46 -2.34
N ASN A 180 -2.54 17.67 -2.14
CA ASN A 180 -3.37 18.88 -2.09
C ASN A 180 -4.13 19.10 -3.40
N TYR A 181 -3.48 18.89 -4.55
CA TYR A 181 -4.13 18.99 -5.85
C TYR A 181 -5.25 17.95 -6.02
N LEU A 182 -5.01 16.70 -5.63
CA LEU A 182 -6.01 15.64 -5.71
C LEU A 182 -7.21 15.88 -4.78
N GLU A 183 -6.98 16.43 -3.59
CA GLU A 183 -8.03 16.84 -2.65
C GLU A 183 -8.84 18.01 -3.18
N PHE A 184 -8.18 19.05 -3.72
CA PHE A 184 -8.82 20.21 -4.30
C PHE A 184 -9.78 19.84 -5.45
N HIS A 185 -9.40 18.85 -6.26
CA HIS A 185 -10.22 18.35 -7.36
C HIS A 185 -11.16 17.19 -6.97
N HIS A 186 -11.26 16.83 -5.68
CA HIS A 186 -12.08 15.71 -5.17
C HIS A 186 -11.82 14.36 -5.87
N LEU A 187 -10.58 14.12 -6.27
CA LEU A 187 -10.19 12.92 -7.04
C LEU A 187 -9.83 11.73 -6.15
N LEU A 188 -9.60 11.96 -4.87
CA LEU A 188 -9.47 10.92 -3.84
C LEU A 188 -10.84 10.71 -3.18
N SER A 189 -11.55 9.63 -3.55
CA SER A 189 -12.72 9.22 -2.76
C SER A 189 -12.23 8.42 -1.55
N SER A 190 -12.54 8.92 -0.36
CA SER A 190 -12.37 8.22 0.93
C SER A 190 -13.23 6.97 1.01
#